data_AF-A0A1M5X1G3-F1
#
_entry.id   AF-A0A1M5X1G3-F1
#
_cell.length_a   1.000
_cell.length_b   1.000
_cell.length_c   1.000
_cell.angle_alpha   90.00
_cell.angle_beta   90.00
_cell.angle_gamma   90.00
#
_symmetry.space_group_name_H-M   'P 1'
#
loop_
_entity.id
_entity.type
_entity.pdbx_description
1 polymer ?
#
loop_
_entity_poly.entity_id
_entity_poly.type
_entity_poly.pdbx_seq_one_letter_code
_entity_poly.pdbx_strand_id
1 'polypeptide(L)'
;MLPYLIRRKLAQAWRDLDVTVEEGLKKLSTLFTMEHEINGSQTGGMLSISQPRPSLAQLFSALAITPPSALPRRNDRVGSRKKLIDRRKAK
;
A
#
# COMPACT_ATOMS: atom_id res chain seq x y z
N MET A 1 19.22 -5.96 -6.92
CA MET A 1 19.76 -5.96 -5.53
C MET A 1 18.73 -5.48 -4.50
N LEU A 2 18.10 -4.30 -4.64
CA LEU A 2 17.12 -3.77 -3.68
C LEU A 2 15.94 -4.72 -3.32
N PRO A 3 15.29 -5.42 -4.28
CA PRO A 3 14.16 -6.30 -3.97
C PRO A 3 14.53 -7.45 -3.02
N TYR A 4 15.78 -7.93 -3.12
CA TYR A 4 16.29 -9.00 -2.30
C TYR A 4 16.51 -8.55 -0.84
N LEU A 5 17.02 -7.33 -0.63
CA LEU A 5 17.20 -6.76 0.70
C LEU A 5 15.86 -6.57 1.41
N ILE A 6 14.84 -6.09 0.69
CA ILE A 6 13.47 -5.97 1.19
C ILE A 6 12.94 -7.36 1.58
N ARG A 7 13.03 -8.35 0.69
CA ARG A 7 12.59 -9.72 0.97
C ARG A 7 13.30 -10.31 2.18
N ARG A 8 14.62 -10.11 2.31
CA ARG A 8 15.42 -10.61 3.45
C ARG A 8 14.98 -9.97 4.77
N LYS A 9 14.69 -8.67 4.77
CA LYS A 9 14.19 -7.97 5.97
C LYS A 9 12.79 -8.44 6.36
N LEU A 10 11.89 -8.62 5.39
CA LEU A 10 10.56 -9.19 5.64
C LEU A 10 10.66 -10.61 6.22
N ALA A 11 11.51 -11.46 5.64
CA ALA A 11 11.72 -12.82 6.13
C ALA A 11 12.31 -12.88 7.55
N GLN A 12 13.12 -11.89 7.94
CA GLN A 12 13.64 -11.78 9.30
C GLN A 12 12.56 -11.34 10.29
N ALA A 13 11.76 -10.34 9.93
CA ALA A 13 10.70 -9.80 10.79
C ALA A 13 9.54 -10.78 10.98
N TRP A 14 9.21 -11.56 9.95
CA TRP A 14 8.09 -12.51 10.01
C TRP A 14 8.48 -13.93 10.40
N ARG A 15 9.75 -14.15 10.77
CA ARG A 15 10.24 -15.47 11.20
C ARG A 15 9.44 -16.02 12.38
N ASP A 16 9.08 -15.15 13.32
CA ASP A 16 8.39 -15.54 14.56
C ASP A 16 6.87 -15.65 14.37
N LEU A 17 6.35 -15.26 13.21
CA LEU A 17 4.93 -15.27 12.88
C LEU A 17 4.51 -16.54 12.12
N ASP A 18 5.45 -17.44 11.79
CA ASP A 18 5.23 -18.64 10.98
C ASP A 18 4.52 -18.35 9.64
N VAL A 19 4.84 -17.21 9.02
CA VAL A 19 4.26 -16.76 7.75
C VAL A 19 5.37 -16.60 6.71
N THR A 20 5.16 -17.14 5.51
CA THR A 20 6.10 -16.91 4.40
C THR A 20 5.98 -15.48 3.87
N VAL A 21 7.06 -14.96 3.25
CA VAL A 21 7.03 -13.60 2.69
C VAL A 21 5.92 -13.45 1.64
N GLU A 22 5.65 -14.47 0.84
CA GLU A 22 4.61 -14.43 -0.18
C GLU A 22 3.21 -14.40 0.44
N GLU A 23 2.96 -15.19 1.47
CA GLU A 23 1.68 -15.17 2.19
C GLU A 23 1.45 -13.86 2.93
N GLY A 24 2.47 -13.30 3.57
CA GLY A 24 2.40 -12.00 4.22
C GLY A 24 2.08 -10.89 3.22
N LEU A 25 2.71 -10.91 2.05
CA LEU A 25 2.40 -9.97 0.95
C LEU A 25 0.99 -10.17 0.40
N LYS A 26 0.52 -11.42 0.27
CA LYS A 26 -0.85 -11.72 -0.15
C LYS A 26 -1.89 -11.21 0.86
N LYS A 27 -1.62 -11.37 2.16
CA LYS A 27 -2.43 -10.79 3.24
C LYS A 27 -2.42 -9.25 3.18
N LEU A 28 -1.27 -8.63 2.95
CA LEU A 28 -1.15 -7.18 2.75
C LEU A 28 -1.89 -6.67 1.51
N SER A 29 -1.94 -7.45 0.43
CA SER A 29 -2.71 -7.08 -0.78
C SER A 29 -4.21 -6.97 -0.55
N THR A 30 -4.71 -7.50 0.58
CA THR A 30 -6.12 -7.40 0.98
C THR A 30 -6.43 -6.06 1.67
N LEU A 31 -5.40 -5.30 2.09
CA LEU A 31 -5.61 -3.94 2.56
C LEU A 31 -6.13 -3.07 1.43
N PHE A 32 -7.28 -2.48 1.68
CA PHE A 32 -7.90 -1.54 0.77
C PHE A 32 -8.02 -0.17 1.44
N THR A 33 -7.77 0.87 0.66
CA THR A 33 -8.03 2.27 1.02
C THR A 33 -9.44 2.62 0.59
N MET A 34 -10.30 2.97 1.55
CA MET A 34 -11.63 3.49 1.27
C MET A 34 -11.56 5.00 1.08
N GLU A 35 -12.17 5.50 0.01
CA GLU A 35 -12.22 6.93 -0.26
C GLU A 35 -13.43 7.55 0.46
N HIS A 36 -13.17 8.58 1.26
CA HIS A 36 -14.20 9.37 1.92
C HIS A 36 -14.14 10.80 1.37
N GLU A 37 -15.27 11.27 0.84
CA GLU A 37 -15.44 12.66 0.46
C GLU A 37 -15.82 13.48 1.71
N ILE A 38 -15.09 14.57 1.94
CA ILE A 38 -15.43 15.52 3.01
C ILE A 38 -16.26 16.64 2.37
N ASN A 39 -17.48 16.87 2.88
CA ASN A 39 -18.39 17.95 2.46
C ASN A 39 -18.74 17.99 0.95
N GLY A 40 -18.93 16.83 0.30
CA GLY A 40 -19.37 16.77 -1.11
C GLY A 40 -18.40 17.41 -2.12
N SER A 41 -17.18 17.75 -1.68
CA SER A 41 -16.17 18.38 -2.52
C SER A 41 -15.04 17.39 -2.76
N GLN A 42 -14.83 17.06 -4.04
CA GLN A 42 -13.80 16.14 -4.49
C GLN A 42 -12.37 16.62 -4.17
N THR A 43 -12.18 17.88 -3.81
CA THR A 43 -10.85 18.49 -3.62
C THR A 43 -10.23 18.19 -2.24
N GLY A 44 -11.03 17.73 -1.27
CA GLY A 44 -10.60 17.51 0.12
C GLY A 44 -10.81 16.09 0.65
N GLY A 45 -10.94 15.09 -0.23
CA GLY A 45 -11.19 13.71 0.18
C GLY A 45 -10.03 13.09 0.97
N MET A 46 -10.35 12.23 1.93
CA MET A 46 -9.39 11.44 2.70
C MET A 46 -9.50 9.98 2.28
N LEU A 47 -8.37 9.32 2.02
CA LEU A 47 -8.33 7.88 1.85
C LEU A 47 -8.12 7.25 3.23
N SER A 48 -9.18 6.71 3.82
CA SER A 48 -9.10 5.97 5.07
C SER A 48 -8.61 4.56 4.78
N ILE A 49 -7.54 4.14 5.44
CA ILE A 49 -7.10 2.75 5.35
C ILE A 49 -8.06 1.92 6.20
N SER A 50 -8.67 0.89 5.61
CA SER A 50 -9.53 -0.04 6.35
C SER A 50 -8.75 -0.64 7.52
N GLN A 51 -9.38 -0.71 8.70
CA GLN A 51 -8.70 -1.19 9.90
C GLN A 51 -8.09 -2.58 9.65
N PRO A 52 -6.78 -2.75 9.88
CA PRO A 52 -6.11 -4.01 9.62
C PRO A 52 -6.71 -5.10 10.52
N ARG A 53 -7.08 -6.23 9.91
CA ARG A 53 -7.46 -7.45 10.65
C ARG A 53 -6.35 -7.81 11.65
N PRO A 54 -6.64 -8.52 12.76
CA PRO A 54 -5.63 -8.83 13.78
C PRO A 54 -4.38 -9.53 13.22
N SER A 55 -4.55 -10.41 12.22
CA SER A 55 -3.44 -11.05 11.51
C SER A 55 -2.57 -10.08 10.70
N LEU A 56 -3.16 -9.01 10.19
CA LEU A 56 -2.50 -7.93 9.46
C LEU A 56 -1.77 -6.98 10.42
N ALA A 57 -2.38 -6.66 11.55
CA ALA A 57 -1.76 -5.84 12.60
C ALA A 57 -0.49 -6.49 13.16
N GLN A 58 -0.48 -7.82 13.31
CA GLN A 58 0.72 -8.57 13.70
C GLN A 58 1.88 -8.43 12.70
N LEU A 59 1.60 -8.45 11.39
CA LEU A 59 2.61 -8.26 10.35
C LEU A 59 3.25 -6.86 10.39
N PHE A 60 2.46 -5.82 10.68
CA PHE A 60 2.95 -4.45 10.86
C PHE A 60 3.72 -4.28 12.16
N SER A 61 3.23 -4.87 13.25
CA SER A 61 3.88 -4.85 14.56
C SER A 61 5.28 -5.48 14.50
N ALA A 62 5.42 -6.62 13.83
CA ALA A 62 6.70 -7.29 13.62
C ALA A 62 7.70 -6.45 12.79
N LEU A 63 7.20 -5.54 11.95
CA LEU A 63 8.03 -4.60 11.20
C LEU A 63 8.25 -3.28 11.94
N ALA A 64 7.65 -3.10 13.12
CA ALA A 64 7.60 -1.85 13.85
C ALA A 64 7.09 -0.66 13.00
N ILE A 65 6.15 -0.93 12.09
CA ILE A 65 5.56 0.08 11.20
C ILE A 65 4.14 0.38 11.67
N THR A 66 3.85 1.64 11.94
CA THR A 66 2.47 2.09 12.16
C THR A 66 1.87 2.51 10.82
N PRO A 67 0.85 1.81 10.30
CA PRO A 67 0.18 2.25 9.08
C PRO A 67 -0.52 3.59 9.33
N PRO A 68 -0.47 4.54 8.40
CA PRO A 68 -1.19 5.79 8.54
C PRO A 68 -2.69 5.52 8.60
N SER A 69 -3.43 6.23 9.44
CA SER A 69 -4.90 6.14 9.50
C SER A 69 -5.56 6.73 8.26
N ALA A 70 -4.88 7.69 7.63
CA ALA A 70 -5.36 8.53 6.57
C ALA A 70 -4.27 8.78 5.54
N LEU A 71 -4.60 8.68 4.25
CA LEU A 71 -3.76 9.20 3.19
C LEU A 71 -4.46 10.40 2.54
N PRO A 72 -3.74 11.51 2.31
CA PRO A 72 -4.31 12.65 1.61
C PRO A 72 -4.61 12.26 0.16
N ARG A 73 -5.81 12.60 -0.34
CA ARG A 73 -6.15 12.40 -1.75
C ARG A 73 -5.23 13.27 -2.61
N ARG A 74 -4.45 12.63 -3.49
CA ARG A 74 -3.68 13.33 -4.53
C ARG A 74 -4.37 13.13 -5.87
N ASN A 75 -4.82 14.21 -6.48
CA ASN A 75 -5.36 14.21 -7.85
C ASN A 75 -4.23 14.24 -8.89
N ASP A 76 -3.21 13.40 -8.68
CA ASP A 76 -2.07 13.33 -9.58
C ASP A 76 -2.47 12.59 -10.86
N ARG A 77 -2.05 13.14 -12.00
CA ARG A 77 -2.42 12.63 -13.32
C ARG A 77 -1.64 11.34 -13.61
N VAL A 78 -2.21 10.18 -13.26
CA VAL A 78 -1.56 8.88 -13.47
C VAL A 78 -1.35 8.61 -14.97
N GLY A 79 -0.09 8.64 -15.39
CA GLY A 79 0.35 8.23 -16.72
C GLY A 79 0.46 6.71 -16.78
N SER A 80 -0.55 6.03 -17.28
CA SER A 80 -0.44 4.60 -17.55
C SER A 80 0.59 4.34 -18.66
N ARG A 81 1.19 3.13 -18.68
CA ARG A 81 2.18 2.74 -19.70
C ARG A 81 1.70 3.04 -21.12
N LYS A 82 0.43 2.78 -21.41
CA LYS A 82 -0.22 3.10 -22.69
C LYS A 82 -0.23 4.62 -22.96
N LYS A 83 -0.72 5.42 -22.00
CA LYS A 83 -0.76 6.90 -22.08
C LYS A 83 0.64 7.51 -22.28
N LEU A 84 1.69 6.91 -21.71
CA LEU A 84 3.07 7.38 -21.87
C LEU A 84 3.65 7.06 -23.25
N ILE A 85 3.35 5.88 -23.80
CA ILE A 85 3.77 5.52 -25.16
C ILE A 85 3.10 6.43 -26.18
N ASP A 86 1.79 6.67 -26.05
CA ASP A 86 1.03 7.53 -26.96
C ASP A 86 1.56 8.98 -26.93
N ARG A 87 1.85 9.52 -25.74
CA ARG A 87 2.44 10.87 -25.59
C ARG A 87 3.85 10.99 -26.17
N ARG A 88 4.64 9.91 -26.16
CA ARG A 88 6.00 9.91 -26.75
C ARG A 88 5.99 9.85 -28.27
N LYS A 89 4.95 9.26 -28.88
CA LYS A 89 4.77 9.19 -30.33
C LYS A 89 4.16 10.45 -30.94
N ALA A 90 3.45 11.24 -30.14
CA ALA A 90 2.78 12.48 -30.56
C ALA A 90 3.70 13.72 -30.54
N LYS A 91 5.02 13.54 -30.46
CA LYS A 91 6.03 14.59 -30.47
C LYS A 91 6.96 14.36 -31.65
#